data_AF-A0A2V9N2K5-F1
#
_entry.id   AF-A0A2V9N2K5-F1
#
_cell.length_a   1.000
_cell.length_b   1.000
_cell.length_c   1.000
_cell.angle_alpha   90.00
_cell.angle_beta   90.00
_cell.angle_gamma   90.00
#
_symmetry.space_group_name_H-M   'P 1'
#
loop_
_entity.id
_entity.type
_entity.pdbx_description
1 polymer ?
#
loop_
_entity_poly.entity_id
_entity_poly.type
_entity_poly.pdbx_seq_one_letter_code
_entity_poly.pdbx_strand_id
1 'polypeptide(L)'
;MVFRFLSSGASLFALLLGIANSGYIPQSGSERYRGEFMRTPSSISPVPTKKARWKKIAAGILSAIFVLWIGLVAFIWRAMHKTPEDFARVMSHMPWEIFLAVPFETMWTRARAGDLNIGDSAPDFSLLRLDKTATIHFSEINKTQPVVMVFGSYT
;
A
#
# COMPACT_ATOMS: atom_id res chain seq x y z
N MET A 1 34.79 -17.86 8.89
CA MET A 1 35.07 -18.32 7.51
C MET A 1 33.82 -18.03 6.68
N VAL A 2 33.56 -16.78 6.27
CA VAL A 2 34.04 -16.07 5.07
C VAL A 2 33.82 -16.87 3.78
N PHE A 3 32.75 -16.54 3.05
CA PHE A 3 32.71 -16.58 1.59
C PHE A 3 32.01 -15.32 1.05
N ARG A 4 32.88 -14.33 0.77
CA ARG A 4 32.83 -13.37 -0.35
C ARG A 4 32.64 -14.16 -1.67
N PHE A 5 32.10 -13.71 -2.80
CA PHE A 5 31.67 -12.41 -3.36
C PHE A 5 31.46 -12.72 -4.86
N LEU A 6 30.32 -12.40 -5.49
CA LEU A 6 30.34 -11.99 -6.92
C LEU A 6 29.04 -11.30 -7.36
N SER A 7 29.22 -10.03 -7.69
CA SER A 7 28.55 -9.21 -8.71
C SER A 7 27.05 -9.38 -8.98
N SER A 8 26.27 -8.38 -8.59
CA SER A 8 25.49 -7.52 -9.51
C SER A 8 24.68 -6.49 -8.72
N GLY A 9 25.38 -5.60 -8.01
CA GLY A 9 24.77 -4.54 -7.19
C GLY A 9 25.11 -3.12 -7.67
N ALA A 10 25.77 -2.98 -8.82
CA ALA A 10 26.30 -1.70 -9.31
C ALA A 10 25.45 -1.08 -10.44
N SER A 11 24.17 -1.44 -10.57
CA SER A 11 23.33 -0.94 -11.67
C SER A 11 22.13 -0.07 -11.24
N LEU A 12 21.99 0.25 -9.95
CA LEU A 12 20.92 1.12 -9.45
C LEU A 12 21.36 2.56 -9.12
N PHE A 13 22.67 2.85 -9.18
CA PHE A 13 23.21 4.20 -8.97
C PHE A 13 23.60 4.93 -10.26
N ALA A 14 23.75 4.22 -11.39
CA ALA A 14 24.21 4.79 -12.65
C ALA A 14 23.11 5.52 -13.48
N LEU A 15 21.84 5.39 -13.11
CA LEU A 15 20.72 6.06 -13.82
C LEU A 15 20.34 7.43 -13.23
N LEU A 16 21.02 7.86 -12.14
CA LEU A 16 20.76 9.12 -11.45
C LEU A 16 21.75 10.24 -11.81
N LEU A 17 22.78 9.93 -12.60
CA LEU A 17 23.70 10.87 -13.21
C LEU A 17 23.79 10.54 -14.69
N GLY A 18 22.83 11.05 -15.47
CA GLY A 18 22.87 11.03 -16.92
C GLY A 18 24.03 11.86 -17.44
N ILE A 19 25.25 11.33 -17.35
CA ILE A 19 26.41 11.78 -18.09
C ILE A 19 26.55 10.81 -19.26
N ALA A 20 25.91 11.15 -20.37
CA ALA A 20 26.15 10.52 -21.65
C ALA A 20 26.62 11.60 -22.64
N ASN A 21 27.95 11.70 -22.72
CA ASN A 21 28.73 11.85 -23.94
C ASN A 21 28.44 13.05 -24.87
N SER A 22 29.35 14.02 -24.88
CA SER A 22 29.58 14.85 -26.08
C SER A 22 31.06 15.22 -26.13
N GLY A 23 31.82 14.43 -26.89
CA GLY A 23 33.24 14.67 -27.15
C GLY A 23 33.43 15.95 -27.97
N TYR A 24 34.33 16.82 -27.50
CA TYR A 24 34.77 18.01 -28.22
C TYR A 24 36.27 17.90 -28.52
N ILE A 25 36.62 17.92 -29.80
CA ILE A 25 38.00 18.08 -30.31
C ILE A 25 38.31 19.58 -30.34
N PRO A 26 39.49 20.07 -29.91
CA PRO A 26 39.81 21.49 -29.95
C PRO A 26 40.32 21.89 -31.35
N GLN A 27 39.71 22.92 -31.96
CA GLN A 27 40.24 23.60 -33.14
C GLN A 27 40.97 24.89 -32.72
N SER A 28 42.16 25.06 -33.30
CA SER A 28 43.21 26.03 -33.00
C SER A 28 42.81 27.50 -33.23
N GLY A 29 43.37 28.41 -32.44
CA GLY A 29 43.03 29.82 -32.40
C GLY A 29 43.45 30.63 -33.63
N SER A 30 42.58 31.54 -34.06
CA SER A 30 42.96 32.76 -34.79
C SER A 30 41.84 33.82 -34.92
N GLU A 31 40.57 33.56 -34.56
CA GLU A 31 39.49 34.52 -34.78
C GLU A 31 39.06 35.37 -33.56
N ARG A 32 39.94 35.50 -32.55
CA ARG A 32 39.64 36.21 -31.29
C ARG A 32 39.54 37.74 -31.41
N TYR A 33 39.78 38.32 -32.58
CA TYR A 33 39.83 39.78 -32.80
C TYR A 33 38.96 40.25 -33.96
N ARG A 34 37.85 39.56 -34.24
CA ARG A 34 36.78 40.07 -35.12
C ARG A 34 35.44 40.18 -34.40
N GLY A 35 35.48 40.19 -33.06
CA GLY A 35 34.32 40.27 -32.19
C GLY A 35 34.24 41.63 -31.51
N GLU A 36 33.65 42.63 -32.17
CA GLU A 36 33.14 43.79 -31.42
C GLU A 36 32.04 44.60 -32.12
N PHE A 37 31.87 44.48 -33.45
CA PHE A 37 30.95 45.36 -34.20
C PHE A 37 29.64 44.72 -34.73
N MET A 38 29.36 43.45 -34.41
CA MET A 38 28.02 42.86 -34.60
C MET A 38 27.35 42.58 -33.25
N ARG A 39 27.14 43.63 -32.44
CA ARG A 39 26.27 43.54 -31.26
C ARG A 39 24.80 43.60 -31.67
N THR A 40 24.26 42.47 -32.15
CA THR A 40 22.83 42.18 -31.97
C THR A 40 22.65 41.63 -30.55
N PRO A 41 21.78 42.21 -29.69
CA PRO A 41 21.53 41.65 -28.37
C PRO A 41 20.59 40.45 -28.52
N SER A 42 21.12 39.30 -28.92
CA SER A 42 20.36 38.06 -29.03
C SER A 42 21.03 36.93 -28.25
N SER A 43 21.24 37.15 -26.95
CA SER A 43 21.46 36.03 -26.02
C SER A 43 20.09 35.58 -25.49
N ILE A 44 19.35 34.82 -26.30
CA ILE A 44 18.25 34.00 -25.76
C ILE A 44 18.94 32.87 -25.00
N SER A 45 19.20 33.08 -23.72
CA SER A 45 19.64 32.03 -22.81
C SER A 45 18.64 30.87 -22.87
N PRO A 46 19.08 29.58 -22.93
CA PRO A 46 18.14 28.48 -22.85
C PRO A 46 17.41 28.58 -21.51
N VAL A 47 16.13 28.95 -21.57
CA VAL A 47 15.29 29.07 -20.38
C VAL A 47 15.31 27.71 -19.69
N PRO A 48 15.80 27.59 -18.44
CA PRO A 48 15.80 26.32 -17.73
C PRO A 48 14.35 25.87 -17.65
N THR A 49 14.01 24.86 -18.45
CA THR A 49 12.63 24.42 -18.57
C THR A 49 12.18 23.91 -17.20
N LYS A 50 11.33 24.68 -16.52
CA LYS A 50 10.77 24.37 -15.18
C LYS A 50 10.15 22.95 -15.09
N LYS A 51 9.89 22.31 -16.23
CA LYS A 51 9.27 20.99 -16.41
C LYS A 51 9.91 19.87 -15.59
N ALA A 52 11.24 19.85 -15.41
CA ALA A 52 11.90 18.77 -14.67
C ALA A 52 11.70 18.86 -13.15
N ARG A 53 11.54 20.08 -12.59
CA ARG A 53 11.38 20.28 -11.14
C ARG A 53 9.98 19.90 -10.66
N TRP A 54 8.95 20.23 -11.42
CA TRP A 54 7.56 19.89 -11.10
C TRP A 54 7.32 18.37 -11.08
N LYS A 55 7.95 17.62 -11.99
CA LYS A 55 7.86 16.15 -11.99
C LYS A 55 8.40 15.53 -10.69
N LYS A 56 9.53 16.05 -10.18
CA LYS A 56 10.11 15.58 -8.90
C LYS A 56 9.22 15.91 -7.72
N ILE A 57 8.65 17.12 -7.69
CA ILE A 57 7.71 17.54 -6.64
C ILE A 57 6.44 16.68 -6.68
N ALA A 58 5.85 16.49 -7.86
CA ALA A 58 4.66 15.66 -8.05
C ALA A 58 4.91 14.21 -7.63
N ALA A 59 6.05 13.63 -8.00
CA ALA A 59 6.43 12.29 -7.58
C ALA A 59 6.61 12.19 -6.05
N GLY A 60 7.21 13.20 -5.42
CA GLY A 60 7.33 13.26 -3.96
C GLY A 60 5.97 13.34 -3.25
N ILE A 61 5.06 14.19 -3.75
CA ILE A 61 3.69 14.31 -3.22
C ILE A 61 2.93 13.00 -3.39
N LEU A 62 2.97 12.41 -4.58
CA LEU A 62 2.29 11.14 -4.85
C LEU A 62 2.82 10.01 -3.96
N SER A 63 4.14 9.96 -3.75
CA SER A 63 4.76 9.03 -2.82
C SER A 63 4.30 9.25 -1.38
N ALA A 64 4.20 10.49 -0.93
CA ALA A 64 3.73 10.80 0.43
C ALA A 64 2.27 10.38 0.62
N ILE A 65 1.41 10.66 -0.37
CA ILE A 65 0.00 10.22 -0.38
C ILE A 65 -0.08 8.69 -0.35
N PHE A 66 0.73 8.00 -1.16
CA PHE A 66 0.74 6.55 -1.19
C PHE A 66 1.15 5.93 0.15
N VAL A 67 2.19 6.47 0.81
CA VAL A 67 2.60 6.01 2.14
C VAL A 67 1.51 6.27 3.18
N LEU A 68 0.85 7.43 3.14
CA LEU A 68 -0.26 7.74 4.02
C LEU A 68 -1.43 6.77 3.81
N TRP A 69 -1.75 6.46 2.55
CA TRP A 69 -2.80 5.52 2.19
C TRP A 69 -2.51 4.10 2.71
N ILE A 70 -1.28 3.60 2.53
CA ILE A 70 -0.85 2.32 3.11
C ILE A 70 -0.97 2.34 4.64
N GLY A 71 -0.57 3.44 5.28
CA GLY A 71 -0.71 3.61 6.73
C GLY A 71 -2.16 3.54 7.20
N LEU A 72 -3.08 4.19 6.48
CA LEU A 72 -4.52 4.13 6.75
C LEU A 72 -5.06 2.70 6.60
N VAL A 73 -4.71 2.02 5.51
CA VAL A 73 -5.11 0.62 5.25
C VAL A 73 -4.60 -0.29 6.37
N ALA A 74 -3.33 -0.16 6.78
CA ALA A 74 -2.74 -0.95 7.86
C ALA A 74 -3.41 -0.65 9.23
N PHE A 75 -3.76 0.61 9.49
CA PHE A 75 -4.49 0.99 10.70
C PHE A 75 -5.87 0.32 10.75
N ILE A 76 -6.63 0.40 9.66
CA ILE A 76 -7.96 -0.23 9.55
C ILE A 76 -7.84 -1.75 9.67
N TRP A 77 -6.86 -2.35 9.00
CA TRP A 77 -6.58 -3.79 9.11
C TRP A 77 -6.39 -4.23 10.57
N ARG A 78 -5.59 -3.47 11.33
CA ARG A 78 -5.37 -3.74 12.75
C ARG A 78 -6.64 -3.53 13.59
N ALA A 79 -7.47 -2.56 13.24
CA ALA A 79 -8.76 -2.34 13.89
C ALA A 79 -9.73 -3.50 13.64
N MET A 80 -9.71 -4.08 12.44
CA MET A 80 -10.57 -5.23 12.08
C MET A 80 -10.26 -6.49 12.89
N HIS A 81 -9.03 -6.70 13.37
CA HIS A 81 -8.70 -7.86 14.21
C HIS A 81 -9.13 -7.70 15.67
N LYS A 82 -9.69 -6.54 16.05
CA LYS A 82 -10.23 -6.31 17.41
C LYS A 82 -11.67 -6.83 17.53
N THR A 83 -12.19 -6.81 18.76
CA THR A 83 -13.58 -7.17 19.03
C THR A 83 -14.54 -6.25 18.26
N PRO A 84 -15.77 -6.71 17.96
CA PRO A 84 -16.76 -5.91 17.22
C PRO A 84 -17.04 -4.55 17.85
N GLU A 85 -17.01 -4.45 19.19
CA GLU A 85 -17.31 -3.21 19.93
C GLU A 85 -16.18 -2.18 19.75
N ASP A 86 -14.93 -2.62 19.85
CA ASP A 86 -13.77 -1.76 19.65
C ASP A 86 -13.64 -1.34 18.19
N PHE A 87 -13.95 -2.24 17.25
CA PHE A 87 -14.03 -1.92 15.84
C PHE A 87 -15.12 -0.87 15.56
N ALA A 88 -16.32 -1.06 16.09
CA ALA A 88 -17.42 -0.12 15.94
C ALA A 88 -17.09 1.27 16.50
N ARG A 89 -16.38 1.33 17.64
CA ARG A 89 -15.89 2.60 18.22
C ARG A 89 -14.92 3.33 17.30
N VAL A 90 -14.04 2.61 16.61
CA VAL A 90 -13.13 3.21 15.63
C VAL A 90 -13.92 3.73 14.42
N MET A 91 -14.84 2.92 13.90
CA MET A 91 -15.65 3.28 12.74
C MET A 91 -16.63 4.42 13.00
N SER A 92 -17.11 4.61 14.23
CA SER A 92 -18.02 5.71 14.57
C SER A 92 -17.42 7.10 14.38
N HIS A 93 -16.09 7.19 14.32
CA HIS A 93 -15.35 8.44 14.08
C HIS A 93 -14.85 8.57 12.64
N MET A 94 -15.06 7.55 11.81
CA MET A 94 -14.59 7.53 10.44
C MET A 94 -15.62 8.16 9.50
N PRO A 95 -15.18 9.07 8.61
CA PRO A 95 -16.05 9.61 7.59
C PRO A 95 -16.29 8.55 6.50
N TRP A 96 -17.44 8.63 5.83
CA TRP A 96 -17.93 7.58 4.93
C TRP A 96 -17.05 7.39 3.69
N GLU A 97 -16.27 8.40 3.30
CA GLU A 97 -15.36 8.38 2.15
C GLU A 97 -14.27 7.30 2.28
N ILE A 98 -13.94 6.88 3.50
CA ILE A 98 -12.99 5.79 3.75
C ILE A 98 -13.44 4.48 3.08
N PHE A 99 -14.76 4.25 2.99
CA PHE A 99 -15.31 3.08 2.30
C PHE A 99 -15.07 3.09 0.79
N LEU A 100 -14.82 4.26 0.18
CA LEU A 100 -14.43 4.37 -1.23
C LEU A 100 -12.91 4.17 -1.43
N ALA A 101 -12.12 4.56 -0.43
CA ALA A 101 -10.66 4.54 -0.52
C ALA A 101 -10.04 3.17 -0.17
N VAL A 102 -10.78 2.30 0.51
CA VAL A 102 -10.27 1.04 1.08
C VAL A 102 -11.13 -0.14 0.64
N PRO A 103 -10.55 -1.28 0.21
CA PRO A 103 -11.29 -2.48 -0.15
C PRO A 103 -11.86 -3.19 1.09
N PHE A 104 -12.88 -2.57 1.69
CA PHE A 104 -13.36 -2.91 3.03
C PHE A 104 -13.90 -4.34 3.12
N GLU A 105 -14.72 -4.78 2.16
CA GLU A 105 -15.30 -6.14 2.13
C GLU A 105 -14.21 -7.23 2.11
N THR A 106 -13.22 -7.07 1.23
CA THR A 106 -12.10 -8.02 1.10
C THR A 106 -11.24 -8.04 2.36
N MET A 107 -10.99 -6.89 2.97
CA MET A 107 -10.23 -6.84 4.22
C MET A 107 -11.00 -7.46 5.37
N TRP A 108 -12.29 -7.17 5.49
CA TRP A 108 -13.15 -7.66 6.55
C TRP A 108 -13.28 -9.17 6.54
N THR A 109 -13.57 -9.74 5.37
CA THR A 109 -13.71 -11.21 5.19
C THR A 109 -12.42 -11.94 5.50
N ARG A 110 -11.26 -11.39 5.14
CA ARG A 110 -9.95 -11.99 5.47
C ARG A 110 -9.59 -11.83 6.94
N ALA A 111 -9.83 -10.67 7.54
CA ALA A 111 -9.49 -10.39 8.93
C ALA A 111 -10.33 -11.19 9.93
N ARG A 112 -11.54 -11.61 9.53
CA ARG A 112 -12.47 -12.42 10.35
C ARG A 112 -12.73 -13.81 9.76
N ALA A 113 -11.89 -14.27 8.85
CA ALA A 113 -11.93 -15.66 8.43
C ALA A 113 -11.65 -16.54 9.67
N GLY A 114 -12.52 -17.51 9.93
CA GLY A 114 -12.23 -18.55 10.90
C GLY A 114 -11.22 -19.55 10.35
N ASP A 115 -10.59 -20.31 11.23
CA ASP A 115 -9.57 -21.30 10.87
C ASP A 115 -10.14 -22.71 10.58
N LEU A 116 -11.46 -22.85 10.46
CA LEU A 116 -12.16 -24.11 10.26
C LEU A 116 -12.06 -24.60 8.81
N ASN A 117 -11.53 -25.82 8.63
CA ASN A 117 -11.39 -26.48 7.33
C ASN A 117 -12.31 -27.69 7.20
N ILE A 118 -12.52 -28.14 5.97
CA ILE A 118 -13.30 -29.35 5.69
C ILE A 118 -12.58 -30.56 6.28
N GLY A 119 -13.29 -31.30 7.14
CA GLY A 119 -12.76 -32.48 7.84
C GLY A 119 -12.26 -32.18 9.25
N ASP A 120 -12.15 -30.91 9.65
CA ASP A 120 -11.85 -30.55 11.03
C ASP A 120 -13.03 -30.95 11.95
N SER A 121 -12.70 -31.38 13.17
CA SER A 121 -13.69 -31.59 14.21
C SER A 121 -14.41 -30.27 14.50
N ALA A 122 -15.74 -30.30 14.45
CA ALA A 122 -16.53 -29.12 14.78
C ALA A 122 -16.27 -28.68 16.23
N PRO A 123 -16.05 -27.37 16.49
CA PRO A 123 -15.74 -26.87 17.82
C PRO A 123 -16.92 -27.08 18.77
N ASP A 124 -16.63 -27.34 20.04
CA ASP A 124 -17.66 -27.49 21.05
C ASP A 124 -18.02 -26.13 21.65
N PHE A 125 -19.32 -25.86 21.77
CA PHE A 125 -19.85 -24.66 22.38
C PHE A 125 -21.24 -24.93 22.95
N SER A 126 -21.61 -24.08 23.90
CA SER A 126 -22.88 -24.17 24.61
C SER A 126 -23.78 -23.04 24.15
N LEU A 127 -24.97 -23.38 23.65
CA LEU A 127 -25.96 -22.40 23.22
C LEU A 127 -27.13 -22.36 24.19
N LEU A 128 -27.55 -21.15 24.57
CA LEU A 128 -28.81 -20.98 25.26
C LEU A 128 -29.95 -21.17 24.24
N ARG A 129 -30.94 -21.99 24.59
CA ARG A 129 -32.15 -22.16 23.78
C ARG A 129 -32.93 -20.85 23.72
N LEU A 130 -33.69 -20.64 22.65
CA LEU A 130 -34.42 -19.38 22.41
C LEU A 130 -35.41 -19.03 23.55
N ASP A 131 -36.03 -20.06 24.13
CA ASP A 131 -36.94 -19.96 25.28
C ASP A 131 -36.22 -19.78 26.62
N LYS A 132 -34.88 -19.75 26.63
CA LYS A 132 -33.99 -19.63 27.80
C LYS A 132 -34.17 -20.73 28.86
N THR A 133 -34.84 -21.82 28.51
CA THR A 133 -35.14 -22.90 29.47
C THR A 133 -33.98 -23.85 29.69
N ALA A 134 -33.08 -23.95 28.71
CA ALA A 134 -31.96 -24.88 28.73
C ALA A 134 -30.77 -24.34 27.94
N THR A 135 -29.58 -24.78 28.36
CA THR A 135 -28.35 -24.66 27.59
C THR A 135 -28.09 -25.99 26.90
N ILE A 136 -27.87 -25.95 25.58
CA ILE A 136 -27.63 -27.12 24.75
C ILE A 136 -26.14 -27.16 24.41
N HIS A 137 -25.48 -28.28 24.68
CA HIS A 137 -24.09 -28.52 24.29
C HIS A 137 -24.04 -29.12 22.89
N PHE A 138 -23.30 -28.48 21.98
CA PHE A 138 -23.23 -28.91 20.59
C PHE A 138 -22.67 -30.34 20.44
N SER A 139 -21.67 -30.71 21.24
CA SER A 139 -21.08 -32.05 21.22
C SER A 139 -22.04 -33.19 21.60
N GLU A 140 -23.14 -32.92 22.29
CA GLU A 140 -24.17 -33.93 22.60
C GLU A 140 -25.02 -34.24 21.37
N ILE A 141 -25.38 -33.21 20.60
CA ILE A 141 -26.24 -33.37 19.42
C ILE A 141 -25.45 -34.03 18.28
N ASN A 142 -24.23 -33.53 18.02
CA ASN A 142 -23.41 -33.96 16.88
C ASN A 142 -22.96 -35.44 16.97
N LYS A 143 -23.01 -36.06 18.15
CA LYS A 143 -22.70 -37.49 18.33
C LYS A 143 -23.84 -38.43 17.91
N THR A 144 -25.07 -37.94 17.91
CA THR A 144 -26.27 -38.79 17.73
C THR A 144 -26.79 -38.78 16.30
N GLN A 145 -26.63 -37.66 15.59
CA GLN A 145 -27.12 -37.48 14.23
C GLN A 145 -26.32 -36.37 13.52
N PRO A 146 -26.29 -36.38 12.17
CA PRO A 146 -25.74 -35.25 11.41
C PRO A 146 -26.47 -33.94 11.73
N VAL A 147 -25.71 -32.87 11.96
CA VAL A 147 -26.25 -31.55 12.31
C VAL A 147 -25.86 -30.52 11.27
N VAL A 148 -26.82 -29.68 10.85
CA VAL A 148 -26.57 -28.50 10.03
C VAL A 148 -26.72 -27.27 10.92
N MET A 149 -25.70 -26.42 10.97
CA MET A 149 -25.73 -25.18 11.73
C MET A 149 -25.88 -23.98 10.80
N VAL A 150 -26.91 -23.18 11.05
CA VAL A 150 -27.18 -21.95 10.31
C VAL A 150 -27.06 -20.78 11.27
N PHE A 151 -26.10 -19.89 11.03
CA PHE A 151 -25.90 -18.67 11.80
C PHE A 151 -26.66 -17.52 11.15
N GLY A 152 -27.37 -16.72 11.95
CA GLY A 152 -28.11 -15.54 11.50
C GLY A 152 -28.62 -14.71 12.67
N SER A 153 -29.10 -13.50 12.38
CA SER A 153 -29.74 -12.60 13.34
C SER A 153 -31.06 -12.08 12.75
N TYR A 154 -32.00 -11.70 13.63
CA TYR A 154 -33.31 -11.11 13.26
C TYR A 154 -33.25 -9.60 13.00
N THR A 155 -32.09 -9.08 12.58
CA THR A 155 -31.80 -7.65 12.44
C THR A 155 -31.56 -7.28 11.00
#